data_AF-A0A1Z9G6Q0-F1
#
_entry.id   AF-A0A1Z9G6Q0-F1
#
_cell.length_a   1.000
_cell.length_b   1.000
_cell.length_c   1.000
_cell.angle_alpha   90.00
_cell.angle_beta   90.00
_cell.angle_gamma   90.00
#
_symmetry.space_group_name_H-M   'P 1'
#
loop_
_entity.id
_entity.type
_entity.pdbx_description
1 polymer ?
#
loop_
_entity_poly.entity_id
_entity_poly.type
_entity_poly.pdbx_seq_one_letter_code
_entity_poly.pdbx_strand_id
1 'polypeptide(L)'
;MPRFLILDAYDKDGRAALAAAGATEAGTLYRNMLMHHLPDATTDIVHPADPQTRIDDLDSYDAMLWTGSSLTIFHDVPEVAAQIELAREGYRRGIPAFGSCWALQLAAVAAGGTCHKNPNGREFGLARKITLTKAGRAHPLFAGRPHPTFDGFTSHFDTVASLPGSGTILAANAITDIQAADIFHQKGRFFALQYHPEYDFREIAALAEFRGGGLIEEGLIAHDAALQKFIDDCANLNDAPMRADLRWSLGVDEDVLDMALRHNEFINWLSWLVVSHARSASIVSAK
;
A
#
# COMPACT_ATOMS: atom_id res chain seq x y z
N MET A 1 6.06 23.67 -5.59
CA MET A 1 6.44 22.45 -4.83
C MET A 1 5.27 21.50 -4.92
N PRO A 2 5.49 20.19 -5.17
CA PRO A 2 4.38 19.25 -5.28
C PRO A 2 3.62 19.12 -3.96
N ARG A 3 2.29 19.14 -4.02
CA ARG A 3 1.38 18.97 -2.89
C ARG A 3 0.68 17.63 -2.98
N PHE A 4 0.78 16.83 -1.92
CA PHE A 4 0.19 15.50 -1.85
C PHE A 4 -0.95 15.46 -0.84
N LEU A 5 -2.05 14.82 -1.23
CA LEU A 5 -3.13 14.46 -0.33
C LEU A 5 -2.93 13.02 0.14
N ILE A 6 -2.67 12.83 1.42
CA ILE A 6 -2.57 11.51 2.04
C ILE A 6 -3.92 11.15 2.65
N LEU A 7 -4.45 10.00 2.25
CA LEU A 7 -5.77 9.50 2.58
C LEU A 7 -5.61 8.30 3.50
N ASP A 8 -5.64 8.57 4.81
CA ASP A 8 -5.60 7.53 5.85
C ASP A 8 -6.97 6.84 5.92
N ALA A 9 -7.06 5.70 5.25
CA ALA A 9 -8.29 4.98 4.97
C ALA A 9 -8.84 4.17 6.15
N TYR A 10 -8.17 4.17 7.30
CA TYR A 10 -8.71 3.56 8.51
C TYR A 10 -9.87 4.39 9.04
N ASP A 11 -10.89 3.73 9.58
CA ASP A 11 -11.92 4.38 10.38
C ASP A 11 -11.38 4.76 11.77
N LYS A 12 -12.16 5.54 12.52
CA LYS A 12 -11.75 6.03 13.84
C LYS A 12 -11.37 4.92 14.80
N ASP A 13 -12.15 3.84 14.82
CA ASP A 13 -11.92 2.72 15.74
C ASP A 13 -10.70 1.90 15.31
N GLY A 14 -10.50 1.69 14.00
CA GLY A 14 -9.30 1.06 13.46
C GLY A 14 -8.02 1.84 13.78
N ARG A 15 -8.03 3.17 13.66
CA ARG A 15 -6.89 4.01 14.05
C ARG A 15 -6.62 3.92 15.55
N ALA A 16 -7.65 3.95 16.39
CA ALA A 16 -7.51 3.81 17.83
C ALA A 16 -6.93 2.44 18.22
N ALA A 17 -7.35 1.37 17.54
CA ALA A 17 -6.87 0.02 17.79
C ALA A 17 -5.40 -0.18 17.35
N LEU A 18 -5.02 0.38 16.18
CA LEU A 18 -3.61 0.42 15.74
C LEU A 18 -2.73 1.16 16.76
N ALA A 19 -3.16 2.34 17.19
CA ALA A 19 -2.42 3.12 18.17
C ALA A 19 -2.27 2.38 19.52
N ALA A 20 -3.32 1.68 19.97
CA ALA A 20 -3.27 0.87 21.18
C ALA A 20 -2.28 -0.31 21.07
N ALA A 21 -2.07 -0.85 19.87
CA ALA A 21 -1.08 -1.89 19.58
C ALA A 21 0.34 -1.33 19.30
N GLY A 22 0.53 -0.01 19.40
CA GLY A 22 1.82 0.65 19.15
C GLY A 22 2.20 0.78 17.67
N ALA A 23 1.25 0.56 16.75
CA ALA A 23 1.47 0.77 15.33
C ALA A 23 1.47 2.28 14.99
N THR A 24 2.26 2.66 14.01
CA THR A 24 2.25 4.03 13.50
C THR A 24 0.98 4.26 12.67
N GLU A 25 0.34 5.43 12.80
CA GLU A 25 -0.78 5.79 11.94
C GLU A 25 -0.39 5.69 10.46
N ALA A 26 -1.24 5.07 9.64
CA ALA A 26 -0.89 4.72 8.26
C ALA A 26 -0.61 5.97 7.41
N GLY A 27 -1.35 7.06 7.62
CA GLY A 27 -1.08 8.35 6.99
C GLY A 27 0.29 8.92 7.37
N THR A 28 0.74 8.70 8.61
CA THR A 28 2.07 9.10 9.06
C THR A 28 3.17 8.25 8.41
N LEU A 29 2.97 6.94 8.22
CA LEU A 29 3.91 6.09 7.48
C LEU A 29 4.11 6.59 6.04
N TYR A 30 3.01 6.89 5.34
CA TYR A 30 3.06 7.47 4.00
C TYR A 30 3.74 8.84 3.95
N ARG A 31 3.45 9.73 4.91
CA ARG A 31 4.12 11.03 5.03
C ARG A 31 5.62 10.84 5.22
N ASN A 32 6.04 9.96 6.12
CA ASN A 32 7.46 9.73 6.40
C ASN A 32 8.18 9.18 5.16
N MET A 33 7.58 8.20 4.46
CA MET A 33 8.10 7.66 3.20
C MET A 33 8.22 8.75 2.12
N LEU A 34 7.20 9.61 1.97
CA LEU A 34 7.22 10.73 1.03
C LEU A 34 8.31 11.76 1.39
N MET A 35 8.35 12.24 2.64
CA MET A 35 9.30 13.26 3.06
C MET A 35 10.75 12.77 3.04
N HIS A 36 10.99 11.47 3.14
CA HIS A 36 12.31 10.88 2.96
C HIS A 36 12.82 11.04 1.51
N HIS A 37 11.96 10.82 0.51
CA HIS A 37 12.34 10.84 -0.90
C HIS A 37 12.11 12.19 -1.59
N LEU A 38 11.23 13.03 -1.03
CA LEU A 38 10.89 14.35 -1.54
C LEU A 38 10.67 15.34 -0.38
N PRO A 39 11.73 15.77 0.32
CA PRO A 39 11.63 16.61 1.52
C PRO A 39 11.03 17.99 1.27
N ASP A 40 11.04 18.46 0.02
CA ASP A 40 10.43 19.73 -0.40
C ASP A 40 8.95 19.57 -0.80
N ALA A 41 8.33 18.42 -0.58
CA ALA A 41 6.89 18.25 -0.78
C ALA A 41 6.10 18.91 0.35
N THR A 42 4.84 19.26 0.06
CA THR A 42 3.85 19.59 1.09
C THR A 42 2.78 18.51 1.15
N THR A 43 2.27 18.22 2.35
CA THR A 43 1.31 17.12 2.56
C THR A 43 0.16 17.55 3.44
N ASP A 44 -1.04 17.12 3.09
CA ASP A 44 -2.19 17.11 4.00
C ASP A 44 -2.60 15.65 4.26
N ILE A 45 -2.84 15.29 5.52
CA ILE A 45 -3.40 13.98 5.88
C ILE A 45 -4.86 14.18 6.23
N VAL A 46 -5.75 13.41 5.60
CA VAL A 46 -7.19 13.39 5.90
C VAL A 46 -7.69 11.97 6.12
N HIS A 47 -8.84 11.83 6.79
CA HIS A 47 -9.42 10.55 7.20
C HIS A 47 -10.75 10.32 6.46
N PRO A 48 -10.75 9.84 5.21
CA PRO A 48 -11.96 9.79 4.39
C PRO A 48 -13.04 8.81 4.90
N ALA A 49 -12.71 7.93 5.85
CA ALA A 49 -13.70 7.12 6.56
C ALA A 49 -14.50 7.93 7.60
N ASP A 50 -14.03 9.09 8.03
CA ASP A 50 -14.72 9.91 9.02
C ASP A 50 -15.80 10.78 8.33
N PRO A 51 -17.07 10.76 8.76
CA PRO A 51 -18.17 11.47 8.09
C PRO A 51 -18.00 13.00 7.99
N GLN A 52 -17.19 13.59 8.87
CA GLN A 52 -16.93 15.03 8.90
C GLN A 52 -15.79 15.45 7.97
N THR A 53 -15.05 14.51 7.38
CA THR A 53 -13.92 14.83 6.51
C THR A 53 -14.40 15.57 5.26
N ARG A 54 -13.78 16.71 4.99
CA ARG A 54 -14.04 17.54 3.81
C ARG A 54 -12.73 17.84 3.12
N ILE A 55 -12.77 17.84 1.80
CA ILE A 55 -11.64 18.18 0.93
C ILE A 55 -12.17 19.23 -0.02
N ASP A 56 -11.85 20.50 0.26
CA ASP A 56 -12.51 21.63 -0.40
C ASP A 56 -12.10 21.77 -1.88
N ASP A 57 -10.82 21.53 -2.18
CA ASP A 57 -10.28 21.60 -3.53
C ASP A 57 -9.32 20.44 -3.82
N LEU A 58 -9.85 19.39 -4.45
CA LEU A 58 -9.06 18.23 -4.83
C LEU A 58 -8.07 18.56 -5.96
N ASP A 59 -8.35 19.55 -6.81
CA ASP A 59 -7.45 19.96 -7.91
C ASP A 59 -6.22 20.72 -7.41
N SER A 60 -6.20 21.13 -6.14
CA SER A 60 -5.03 21.76 -5.51
C SER A 60 -3.88 20.80 -5.19
N TYR A 61 -4.10 19.49 -5.37
CA TYR A 61 -3.12 18.44 -5.12
C TYR A 61 -2.58 17.84 -6.41
N ASP A 62 -1.26 17.64 -6.44
CA ASP A 62 -0.55 17.03 -7.57
C ASP A 62 -0.70 15.50 -7.60
N ALA A 63 -0.98 14.88 -6.44
CA ALA A 63 -1.28 13.45 -6.34
C ALA A 63 -2.01 13.07 -5.04
N MET A 64 -2.64 11.89 -5.09
CA MET A 64 -3.31 11.24 -3.95
C MET A 64 -2.51 10.00 -3.51
N LEU A 65 -2.23 9.89 -2.21
CA LEU A 65 -1.58 8.75 -1.59
C LEU A 65 -2.58 8.03 -0.69
N TRP A 66 -2.87 6.77 -1.00
CA TRP A 66 -3.87 5.97 -0.28
C TRP A 66 -3.21 4.91 0.59
N THR A 67 -3.59 4.86 1.86
CA THR A 67 -3.08 3.87 2.80
C THR A 67 -3.83 2.54 2.69
N GLY A 68 -3.36 1.55 3.47
CA GLY A 68 -4.19 0.39 3.86
C GLY A 68 -5.39 0.79 4.74
N SER A 69 -6.25 -0.18 5.06
CA SER A 69 -7.38 -0.04 5.96
C SER A 69 -7.72 -1.39 6.61
N SER A 70 -8.46 -1.38 7.73
CA SER A 70 -9.12 -2.56 8.29
C SER A 70 -10.55 -2.77 7.75
N LEU A 71 -11.03 -1.85 6.89
CA LEU A 71 -12.33 -1.98 6.24
C LEU A 71 -12.32 -3.09 5.17
N THR A 72 -13.51 -3.58 4.83
CA THR A 72 -13.72 -4.55 3.75
C THR A 72 -14.48 -3.88 2.61
N ILE A 73 -13.89 -3.85 1.42
CA ILE A 73 -14.31 -2.98 0.31
C ILE A 73 -15.71 -3.29 -0.23
N PHE A 74 -16.18 -4.51 0.00
CA PHE A 74 -17.49 -4.99 -0.44
C PHE A 74 -18.55 -5.01 0.68
N HIS A 75 -18.27 -4.39 1.84
CA HIS A 75 -19.31 -4.10 2.83
C HIS A 75 -20.09 -2.84 2.43
N ASP A 76 -21.42 -2.91 2.56
CA ASP A 76 -22.33 -1.79 2.27
C ASP A 76 -22.44 -0.87 3.50
N VAL A 77 -21.40 -0.08 3.74
CA VAL A 77 -21.33 0.90 4.84
C VAL A 77 -20.85 2.28 4.35
N PRO A 78 -21.30 3.38 4.97
CA PRO A 78 -21.02 4.74 4.49
C PRO A 78 -19.53 5.08 4.34
N GLU A 79 -18.69 4.57 5.24
CA GLU A 79 -17.24 4.80 5.28
C GLU A 79 -16.53 4.20 4.06
N VAL A 80 -17.03 3.07 3.56
CA VAL A 80 -16.55 2.39 2.35
C VAL A 80 -17.05 3.14 1.11
N ALA A 81 -18.34 3.46 1.06
CA ALA A 81 -18.94 4.16 -0.07
C ALA A 81 -18.29 5.54 -0.30
N ALA A 82 -18.04 6.31 0.76
CA ALA A 82 -17.41 7.62 0.67
C ALA A 82 -16.00 7.55 0.06
N GLN A 83 -15.21 6.54 0.43
CA GLN A 83 -13.86 6.34 -0.10
C GLN A 83 -13.85 5.90 -1.56
N ILE A 84 -14.77 5.02 -1.96
CA ILE A 84 -14.94 4.62 -3.37
C ILE A 84 -15.31 5.82 -4.22
N GLU A 85 -16.24 6.66 -3.77
CA GLU A 85 -16.62 7.89 -4.49
C GLU A 85 -15.46 8.89 -4.58
N LEU A 86 -14.66 9.04 -3.54
CA LEU A 86 -13.48 9.90 -3.58
C LEU A 86 -12.41 9.37 -4.56
N ALA A 87 -12.20 8.06 -4.63
CA ALA A 87 -11.33 7.46 -5.65
C ALA A 87 -11.87 7.68 -7.08
N ARG A 88 -13.19 7.58 -7.28
CA ARG A 88 -13.86 7.92 -8.57
C ARG A 88 -13.66 9.38 -8.95
N GLU A 89 -13.74 10.30 -7.97
CA GLU A 89 -13.47 11.73 -8.17
C GLU A 89 -12.04 11.96 -8.67
N GLY A 90 -11.05 11.31 -8.04
CA GLY A 90 -9.65 11.36 -8.46
C GLY A 90 -9.45 10.91 -9.90
N TYR A 91 -10.03 9.76 -10.28
CA TYR A 91 -10.02 9.29 -11.67
C TYR A 91 -10.66 10.29 -12.66
N ARG A 92 -11.78 10.91 -12.30
CA ARG A 92 -12.50 11.85 -13.19
C ARG A 92 -11.76 13.15 -13.40
N ARG A 93 -11.08 13.63 -12.36
CA ARG A 93 -10.23 14.85 -12.41
C ARG A 93 -8.87 14.58 -13.06
N GLY A 94 -8.43 13.33 -13.07
CA GLY A 94 -7.15 12.95 -13.63
C GLY A 94 -5.99 13.11 -12.65
N ILE A 95 -6.29 13.08 -11.35
CA ILE A 95 -5.29 13.22 -10.30
C ILE A 95 -4.56 11.88 -10.16
N PRO A 96 -3.23 11.83 -10.35
CA PRO A 96 -2.48 10.60 -10.18
C PRO A 96 -2.56 10.07 -8.75
N ALA A 97 -2.62 8.75 -8.62
CA ALA A 97 -2.71 8.09 -7.32
C ALA A 97 -1.69 6.95 -7.14
N PHE A 98 -1.24 6.76 -5.90
CA PHE A 98 -0.45 5.62 -5.47
C PHE A 98 -0.95 5.10 -4.11
N GLY A 99 -0.82 3.80 -3.86
CA GLY A 99 -1.14 3.25 -2.55
C GLY A 99 -0.91 1.76 -2.39
N SER A 100 -1.16 1.26 -1.18
CA SER A 100 -0.95 -0.13 -0.76
C SER A 100 -2.24 -0.77 -0.20
N CYS A 101 -2.37 -2.08 -0.37
CA CYS A 101 -3.43 -2.94 0.17
C CYS A 101 -4.86 -2.48 -0.17
N TRP A 102 -5.56 -1.84 0.77
CA TRP A 102 -6.89 -1.22 0.55
C TRP A 102 -6.91 -0.32 -0.68
N ALA A 103 -5.82 0.42 -0.94
CA ALA A 103 -5.71 1.28 -2.11
C ALA A 103 -5.85 0.51 -3.43
N LEU A 104 -5.31 -0.71 -3.53
CA LEU A 104 -5.44 -1.54 -4.73
C LEU A 104 -6.89 -1.97 -4.95
N GLN A 105 -7.60 -2.30 -3.87
CA GLN A 105 -9.02 -2.63 -3.90
C GLN A 105 -9.88 -1.43 -4.32
N LEU A 106 -9.63 -0.25 -3.72
CA LEU A 106 -10.27 1.01 -4.11
C LEU A 106 -10.02 1.32 -5.58
N ALA A 107 -8.76 1.25 -6.03
CA ALA A 107 -8.36 1.55 -7.39
C ALA A 107 -9.09 0.67 -8.41
N ALA A 108 -9.25 -0.62 -8.11
CA ALA A 108 -9.98 -1.57 -8.92
C ALA A 108 -11.50 -1.28 -8.91
N VAL A 109 -12.13 -1.21 -7.74
CA VAL A 109 -13.58 -1.05 -7.58
C VAL A 109 -14.07 0.30 -8.11
N ALA A 110 -13.34 1.38 -7.85
CA ALA A 110 -13.69 2.71 -8.37
C ALA A 110 -13.68 2.74 -9.91
N ALA A 111 -12.87 1.91 -10.55
CA ALA A 111 -12.76 1.78 -12.00
C ALA A 111 -13.65 0.68 -12.61
N GLY A 112 -14.48 0.00 -11.81
CA GLY A 112 -15.43 -1.02 -12.25
C GLY A 112 -14.95 -2.48 -12.14
N GLY A 113 -13.85 -2.72 -11.43
CA GLY A 113 -13.41 -4.05 -11.02
C GLY A 113 -14.16 -4.57 -9.78
N THR A 114 -13.73 -5.73 -9.28
CA THR A 114 -14.35 -6.39 -8.11
C THR A 114 -13.30 -6.96 -7.15
N CYS A 115 -13.70 -7.20 -5.91
CA CYS A 115 -12.88 -7.81 -4.87
C CYS A 115 -13.66 -8.94 -4.18
N HIS A 116 -12.93 -9.85 -3.54
CA HIS A 116 -13.49 -10.88 -2.65
C HIS A 116 -12.50 -11.22 -1.54
N LYS A 117 -12.98 -11.92 -0.51
CA LYS A 117 -12.10 -12.59 0.46
C LYS A 117 -11.14 -13.52 -0.27
N ASN A 118 -9.86 -13.48 0.05
CA ASN A 118 -8.87 -14.30 -0.64
C ASN A 118 -9.16 -15.80 -0.40
N PRO A 119 -9.41 -16.60 -1.45
CA PRO A 119 -9.67 -18.03 -1.31
C PRO A 119 -8.47 -18.81 -0.78
N ASN A 120 -7.25 -18.27 -0.94
CA ASN A 120 -6.01 -18.86 -0.42
C ASN A 120 -5.72 -18.45 1.04
N GLY A 121 -6.63 -17.69 1.67
CA GLY A 121 -6.48 -17.21 3.04
C GLY A 121 -5.66 -15.92 3.16
N ARG A 122 -5.33 -15.58 4.40
CA ARG A 122 -4.58 -14.38 4.77
C ARG A 122 -3.13 -14.48 4.34
N GLU A 123 -2.59 -13.35 3.92
CA GLU A 123 -1.15 -13.13 3.81
C GLU A 123 -0.72 -12.14 4.89
N PHE A 124 0.24 -12.51 5.73
CA PHE A 124 0.68 -11.68 6.85
C PHE A 124 2.20 -11.76 7.08
N GLY A 125 2.79 -10.66 7.52
CA GLY A 125 4.23 -10.54 7.77
C GLY A 125 4.97 -10.29 6.46
N LEU A 126 5.23 -11.35 5.70
CA LEU A 126 5.94 -11.27 4.42
C LEU A 126 5.17 -11.99 3.31
N ALA A 127 4.82 -11.25 2.27
CA ALA A 127 4.36 -11.79 1.01
C ALA A 127 5.57 -12.36 0.27
N ARG A 128 5.57 -13.68 0.08
CA ARG A 128 6.72 -14.39 -0.47
C ARG A 128 6.64 -14.50 -1.98
N LYS A 129 7.80 -14.41 -2.63
CA LYS A 129 7.99 -14.70 -4.05
C LYS A 129 7.03 -13.91 -4.95
N ILE A 130 6.79 -12.64 -4.61
CA ILE A 130 6.09 -11.71 -5.49
C ILE A 130 6.86 -11.65 -6.80
N THR A 131 6.23 -12.12 -7.88
CA THR A 131 6.87 -12.31 -9.17
C THR A 131 6.24 -11.40 -10.21
N LEU A 132 7.08 -10.62 -10.88
CA LEU A 132 6.66 -9.73 -11.95
C LEU A 132 6.12 -10.50 -13.15
N THR A 133 4.96 -10.07 -13.64
CA THR A 133 4.42 -10.52 -14.92
C THR A 133 5.31 -10.04 -16.07
N LYS A 134 5.04 -10.49 -17.30
CA LYS A 134 5.71 -9.93 -18.49
C LYS A 134 5.53 -8.42 -18.58
N ALA A 135 4.33 -7.91 -18.24
CA ALA A 135 4.06 -6.49 -18.20
C ALA A 135 4.85 -5.81 -17.08
N GLY A 136 4.84 -6.37 -15.86
CA GLY A 136 5.60 -5.86 -14.72
C GLY A 136 7.10 -5.70 -14.98
N ARG A 137 7.74 -6.69 -15.63
CA ARG A 137 9.16 -6.63 -16.00
C ARG A 137 9.51 -5.50 -16.97
N ALA A 138 8.56 -5.08 -17.79
CA ALA A 138 8.74 -3.97 -18.74
C ALA A 138 8.24 -2.63 -18.18
N HIS A 139 7.64 -2.63 -16.99
CA HIS A 139 6.93 -1.49 -16.45
C HIS A 139 7.89 -0.56 -15.67
N PRO A 140 7.86 0.78 -15.91
CA PRO A 140 8.77 1.72 -15.24
C PRO A 140 8.73 1.70 -13.71
N LEU A 141 7.59 1.33 -13.13
CA LEU A 141 7.43 1.20 -11.68
C LEU A 141 8.44 0.23 -11.04
N PHE A 142 8.85 -0.80 -11.77
CA PHE A 142 9.78 -1.83 -11.30
C PHE A 142 11.21 -1.66 -11.86
N ALA A 143 11.50 -0.53 -12.49
CA ALA A 143 12.84 -0.23 -12.97
C ALA A 143 13.83 -0.25 -11.80
N GLY A 144 15.02 -0.83 -12.01
CA GLY A 144 16.06 -0.91 -10.98
C GLY A 144 15.96 -2.12 -10.03
N ARG A 145 14.87 -2.90 -10.04
CA ARG A 145 14.83 -4.14 -9.25
C ARG A 145 15.90 -5.13 -9.73
N PRO A 146 16.70 -5.73 -8.82
CA PRO A 146 17.75 -6.67 -9.19
C PRO A 146 17.20 -7.99 -9.73
N HIS A 147 16.02 -8.41 -9.25
CA HIS A 147 15.39 -9.67 -9.59
C HIS A 147 13.90 -9.49 -9.92
N PRO A 148 13.34 -10.33 -10.80
CA PRO A 148 11.92 -10.29 -11.14
C PRO A 148 11.02 -10.90 -10.06
N THR A 149 11.61 -11.54 -9.05
CA THR A 149 10.92 -12.14 -7.91
C THR A 149 11.53 -11.56 -6.66
N PHE A 150 10.70 -11.13 -5.73
CA PHE A 150 11.10 -10.48 -4.48
C PHE A 150 10.07 -10.71 -3.38
N ASP A 151 10.42 -10.37 -2.15
CA ASP A 151 9.52 -10.38 -1.00
C ASP A 151 9.06 -8.96 -0.59
N GLY A 152 7.93 -8.85 0.12
CA GLY A 152 7.39 -7.57 0.58
C GLY A 152 6.58 -7.71 1.86
N PHE A 153 6.48 -6.65 2.67
CA PHE A 153 5.63 -6.69 3.87
C PHE A 153 4.16 -6.74 3.52
N THR A 154 3.36 -7.47 4.29
CA THR A 154 1.95 -7.69 3.95
C THR A 154 1.06 -7.91 5.18
N SER A 155 -0.20 -7.51 5.07
CA SER A 155 -1.25 -7.78 6.05
C SER A 155 -2.61 -7.63 5.37
N HIS A 156 -3.06 -8.67 4.66
CA HIS A 156 -4.38 -8.68 4.00
C HIS A 156 -5.04 -10.05 4.04
N PHE A 157 -6.36 -10.07 3.91
CA PHE A 157 -7.14 -11.30 3.71
C PHE A 157 -8.21 -11.15 2.62
N ASP A 158 -8.27 -9.97 1.99
CA ASP A 158 -9.13 -9.64 0.85
C ASP A 158 -8.24 -9.32 -0.35
N THR A 159 -8.69 -9.69 -1.55
CA THR A 159 -7.94 -9.50 -2.81
C THR A 159 -8.83 -8.91 -3.89
N VAL A 160 -8.21 -8.23 -4.85
CA VAL A 160 -8.86 -7.90 -6.13
C VAL A 160 -9.14 -9.21 -6.88
N ALA A 161 -10.38 -9.37 -7.32
CA ALA A 161 -10.87 -10.51 -8.08
C ALA A 161 -10.75 -10.27 -9.58
N SER A 162 -11.03 -9.03 -10.00
CA SER A 162 -10.93 -8.61 -11.39
C SER A 162 -10.56 -7.13 -11.48
N LEU A 163 -9.64 -6.83 -12.39
CA LEU A 163 -9.39 -5.46 -12.82
C LEU A 163 -10.37 -5.07 -13.94
N PRO A 164 -10.67 -3.77 -14.11
CA PRO A 164 -11.29 -3.30 -15.35
C PRO A 164 -10.37 -3.62 -16.55
N GLY A 165 -10.93 -3.67 -17.76
CA GLY A 165 -10.16 -3.97 -18.98
C GLY A 165 -9.00 -3.00 -19.28
N SER A 166 -8.96 -1.85 -18.61
CA SER A 166 -7.88 -0.86 -18.67
C SER A 166 -6.80 -1.03 -17.60
N GLY A 167 -6.93 -2.03 -16.72
CA GLY A 167 -5.95 -2.37 -15.70
C GLY A 167 -4.92 -3.39 -16.19
N THR A 168 -3.66 -3.21 -15.77
CA THR A 168 -2.56 -4.13 -16.07
C THR A 168 -2.05 -4.77 -14.78
N ILE A 169 -2.07 -6.09 -14.70
CA ILE A 169 -1.47 -6.85 -13.58
C ILE A 169 0.04 -6.87 -13.76
N LEU A 170 0.76 -6.35 -12.78
CA LEU A 170 2.21 -6.19 -12.82
C LEU A 170 2.95 -7.26 -12.01
N ALA A 171 2.35 -7.75 -10.93
CA ALA A 171 2.94 -8.78 -10.09
C ALA A 171 1.88 -9.69 -9.47
N ALA A 172 2.27 -10.92 -9.15
CA ALA A 172 1.43 -11.92 -8.49
C ALA A 172 2.31 -12.84 -7.63
N ASN A 173 1.70 -13.62 -6.74
CA ASN A 173 2.37 -14.77 -6.11
C ASN A 173 1.39 -15.92 -5.91
N ALA A 174 1.81 -16.96 -5.18
CA ALA A 174 1.00 -18.16 -4.98
C ALA A 174 -0.26 -17.93 -4.12
N ILE A 175 -0.30 -16.85 -3.33
CA ILE A 175 -1.43 -16.55 -2.43
C ILE A 175 -2.37 -15.53 -3.05
N THR A 176 -1.83 -14.55 -3.78
CA THR A 176 -2.58 -13.42 -4.33
C THR A 176 -2.24 -13.21 -5.80
N ASP A 177 -3.24 -13.31 -6.66
CA ASP A 177 -3.10 -13.19 -8.12
C ASP A 177 -2.75 -11.78 -8.59
N ILE A 178 -3.03 -10.76 -7.76
CA ILE A 178 -2.79 -9.34 -8.08
C ILE A 178 -2.05 -8.70 -6.91
N GLN A 179 -0.72 -8.76 -6.95
CA GLN A 179 0.17 -8.12 -5.97
C GLN A 179 0.52 -6.67 -6.34
N ALA A 180 0.38 -6.31 -7.62
CA ALA A 180 0.56 -4.93 -8.09
C ALA A 180 -0.22 -4.70 -9.39
N ALA A 181 -0.78 -3.50 -9.55
CA ALA A 181 -1.50 -3.11 -10.75
C ALA A 181 -1.23 -1.65 -11.14
N ASP A 182 -1.31 -1.39 -12.44
CA ASP A 182 -1.43 -0.05 -13.02
C ASP A 182 -2.81 0.06 -13.68
N ILE A 183 -3.63 0.98 -13.18
CA ILE A 183 -5.02 1.12 -13.56
C ILE A 183 -5.24 2.51 -14.12
N PHE A 184 -5.48 2.57 -15.43
CA PHE A 184 -5.94 3.80 -16.09
C PHE A 184 -7.47 3.80 -16.16
N HIS A 185 -8.12 4.87 -15.70
CA HIS A 185 -9.57 4.99 -15.78
C HIS A 185 -9.98 6.45 -15.94
N GLN A 186 -10.86 6.72 -16.92
CA GLN A 186 -11.24 8.07 -17.30
C GLN A 186 -10.02 8.95 -17.63
N LYS A 187 -9.68 9.92 -16.78
CA LYS A 187 -8.51 10.79 -16.95
C LYS A 187 -7.37 10.43 -16.02
N GLY A 188 -7.62 9.61 -15.01
CA GLY A 188 -6.69 9.31 -13.93
C GLY A 188 -5.96 8.00 -14.11
N ARG A 189 -4.89 7.86 -13.33
CA ARG A 189 -4.05 6.67 -13.29
C ARG A 189 -3.69 6.37 -11.85
N PHE A 190 -3.87 5.13 -11.46
CA PHE A 190 -3.62 4.65 -10.11
C PHE A 190 -2.65 3.48 -10.17
N PHE A 191 -1.48 3.64 -9.57
CA PHE A 191 -0.53 2.55 -9.34
C PHE A 191 -0.73 2.03 -7.93
N ALA A 192 -1.06 0.76 -7.78
CA ALA A 192 -1.37 0.22 -6.47
C ALA A 192 -0.70 -1.12 -6.23
N LEU A 193 -0.30 -1.34 -5.00
CA LEU A 193 0.39 -2.53 -4.51
C LEU A 193 -0.51 -3.25 -3.52
N GLN A 194 -0.43 -4.57 -3.42
CA GLN A 194 -1.09 -5.31 -2.34
C GLN A 194 -0.19 -5.38 -1.09
N TYR A 195 1.12 -5.37 -1.29
CA TYR A 195 2.14 -5.30 -0.24
C TYR A 195 2.45 -3.85 0.16
N HIS A 196 3.13 -3.69 1.28
CA HIS A 196 3.33 -2.44 1.99
C HIS A 196 4.82 -2.01 1.97
N PRO A 197 5.26 -1.17 1.01
CA PRO A 197 6.61 -0.64 1.03
C PRO A 197 6.86 0.28 2.24
N GLU A 198 5.82 0.87 2.81
CA GLU A 198 5.87 1.79 3.95
C GLU A 198 6.08 1.09 5.30
N TYR A 199 6.00 -0.24 5.35
CA TYR A 199 6.21 -1.01 6.58
C TYR A 199 7.67 -1.38 6.80
N ASP A 200 7.98 -1.70 8.05
CA ASP A 200 9.18 -2.40 8.48
C ASP A 200 8.80 -3.52 9.49
N PHE A 201 9.80 -4.17 10.09
CA PHE A 201 9.54 -5.21 11.08
C PHE A 201 8.93 -4.70 12.38
N ARG A 202 9.12 -3.42 12.72
CA ARG A 202 8.45 -2.82 13.89
C ARG A 202 6.95 -2.70 13.64
N GLU A 203 6.55 -2.27 12.44
CA GLU A 203 5.12 -2.23 12.07
C GLU A 203 4.52 -3.65 11.98
N ILE A 204 5.24 -4.64 11.46
CA ILE A 204 4.78 -6.04 11.48
C ILE A 204 4.59 -6.58 12.90
N ALA A 205 5.49 -6.24 13.84
CA ALA A 205 5.36 -6.63 15.25
C ALA A 205 4.08 -6.03 15.87
N ALA A 206 3.85 -4.72 15.68
CA ALA A 206 2.66 -4.05 16.19
C ALA A 206 1.36 -4.58 15.54
N LEU A 207 1.39 -4.89 14.24
CA LEU A 207 0.25 -5.51 13.56
C LEU A 207 -0.02 -6.94 14.05
N ALA A 208 1.01 -7.67 14.46
CA ALA A 208 0.84 -9.01 15.03
C ALA A 208 0.22 -8.93 16.43
N GLU A 209 0.57 -7.93 17.25
CA GLU A 209 -0.14 -7.63 18.50
C GLU A 209 -1.63 -7.34 18.23
N PHE A 210 -1.92 -6.47 17.26
CA PHE A 210 -3.30 -6.10 16.94
C PHE A 210 -4.13 -7.25 16.37
N ARG A 211 -3.54 -8.08 15.50
CA ARG A 211 -4.26 -9.10 14.71
C ARG A 211 -4.06 -10.53 15.23
N GLY A 212 -3.31 -10.70 16.31
CA GLY A 212 -2.78 -11.97 16.79
C GLY A 212 -3.82 -13.08 16.96
N GLY A 213 -4.98 -12.75 17.53
CA GLY A 213 -6.07 -13.71 17.68
C GLY A 213 -6.51 -14.32 16.35
N GLY A 214 -6.69 -13.49 15.32
CA GLY A 214 -7.03 -13.96 13.98
C GLY A 214 -5.91 -14.78 13.32
N LEU A 215 -4.65 -14.45 13.57
CA LEU A 215 -3.51 -15.24 13.07
C LEU A 215 -3.48 -16.65 13.69
N ILE A 216 -3.87 -16.77 14.96
CA ILE A 216 -3.96 -18.05 15.66
C ILE A 216 -5.17 -18.85 15.20
N GLU A 217 -6.36 -18.23 15.15
CA GLU A 217 -7.60 -18.86 14.71
C GLU A 217 -7.50 -19.41 13.27
N GLU A 218 -6.79 -18.71 12.39
CA GLU A 218 -6.57 -19.11 11.00
C GLU A 218 -5.39 -20.09 10.84
N GLY A 219 -4.67 -20.42 11.91
CA GLY A 219 -3.56 -21.37 11.90
C GLY A 219 -2.26 -20.88 11.27
N LEU A 220 -2.13 -19.56 11.04
CA LEU A 220 -0.87 -18.94 10.60
C LEU A 220 0.16 -18.94 11.74
N ILE A 221 -0.30 -18.82 12.98
CA ILE A 221 0.52 -18.90 14.19
C ILE A 221 -0.10 -19.96 15.13
N ALA A 222 0.74 -20.81 15.73
CA ALA A 222 0.23 -21.99 16.43
C ALA A 222 -0.54 -21.69 17.73
N HIS A 223 -0.08 -20.70 18.51
CA HIS A 223 -0.61 -20.34 19.83
C HIS A 223 0.03 -19.03 20.32
N ASP A 224 -0.44 -18.49 21.45
CA ASP A 224 0.01 -17.20 22.01
C ASP A 224 1.53 -17.12 22.23
N ALA A 225 2.17 -18.17 22.75
CA ALA A 225 3.63 -18.14 22.93
C ALA A 225 4.41 -18.08 21.60
N ALA A 226 3.85 -18.62 20.50
CA ALA A 226 4.45 -18.52 19.17
C ALA A 226 4.21 -17.13 18.57
N LEU A 227 3.05 -16.52 18.85
CA LEU A 227 2.75 -15.14 18.50
C LEU A 227 3.72 -14.17 19.19
N GLN A 228 3.90 -14.30 20.50
CA GLN A 228 4.84 -13.46 21.25
C GLN A 228 6.26 -13.60 20.70
N LYS A 229 6.70 -14.84 20.43
CA LYS A 229 8.01 -15.07 19.82
C LYS A 229 8.15 -14.38 18.47
N PHE A 230 7.12 -14.45 17.62
CA PHE A 230 7.13 -13.78 16.31
C PHE A 230 7.25 -12.26 16.45
N ILE A 231 6.50 -11.67 17.39
CA ILE A 231 6.54 -10.24 17.70
C ILE A 231 7.94 -9.84 18.18
N ASP A 232 8.50 -10.59 19.13
CA ASP A 232 9.84 -10.35 19.69
C ASP A 232 10.92 -10.49 18.60
N ASP A 233 10.85 -11.53 17.76
CA ASP A 233 11.79 -11.75 16.66
C ASP A 233 11.75 -10.59 15.65
N CYS A 234 10.55 -10.09 15.30
CA CYS A 234 10.38 -8.93 14.42
C CYS A 234 10.98 -7.66 15.05
N ALA A 235 10.65 -7.36 16.30
CA ALA A 235 11.20 -6.20 17.00
C ALA A 235 12.74 -6.27 17.11
N ASN A 236 13.28 -7.45 17.46
CA ASN A 236 14.73 -7.66 17.56
C ASN A 236 15.43 -7.56 16.20
N LEU A 237 14.83 -8.07 15.12
CA LEU A 237 15.40 -7.94 13.78
C LEU A 237 15.37 -6.49 13.30
N ASN A 238 14.30 -5.74 13.62
CA ASN A 238 14.22 -4.32 13.31
C ASN A 238 15.36 -3.54 13.95
N ASP A 239 15.62 -3.78 15.24
CA ASP A 239 16.64 -3.04 16.00
C ASP A 239 18.07 -3.51 15.67
N ALA A 240 18.23 -4.75 15.18
CA ALA A 240 19.50 -5.33 14.78
C ALA A 240 19.40 -6.09 13.43
N PRO A 241 19.32 -5.37 12.29
CA PRO A 241 19.02 -5.96 10.97
C PRO A 241 20.10 -6.92 10.45
N MET A 242 21.30 -6.92 11.06
CA MET A 242 22.40 -7.83 10.72
C MET A 242 22.38 -9.17 11.49
N ARG A 243 21.37 -9.42 12.34
CA ARG A 243 21.22 -10.68 13.11
C ARG A 243 20.96 -11.88 12.19
N ALA A 244 22.02 -12.62 11.87
CA ALA A 244 21.96 -13.75 10.93
C ALA A 244 20.99 -14.87 11.36
N ASP A 245 20.86 -15.13 12.66
CA ASP A 245 19.94 -16.13 13.20
C ASP A 245 18.48 -15.76 12.95
N LEU A 246 18.11 -14.48 13.15
CA LEU A 246 16.77 -13.97 12.89
C LEU A 246 16.46 -13.86 11.39
N ARG A 247 17.43 -13.39 10.59
CA ARG A 247 17.29 -13.37 9.12
C ARG A 247 17.06 -14.78 8.58
N TRP A 248 17.80 -15.77 9.08
CA TRP A 248 17.63 -17.16 8.68
C TRP A 248 16.29 -17.73 9.14
N SER A 249 15.89 -17.55 10.40
CA SER A 249 14.65 -18.13 10.93
C SER A 249 13.40 -17.51 10.32
N LEU A 250 13.42 -16.19 10.09
CA LEU A 250 12.33 -15.46 9.43
C LEU A 250 12.47 -15.51 7.91
N GLY A 251 13.52 -16.12 7.35
CA GLY A 251 13.75 -16.22 5.90
C GLY A 251 13.84 -14.88 5.18
N VAL A 252 14.50 -13.87 5.77
CA VAL A 252 14.49 -12.48 5.33
C VAL A 252 15.79 -12.11 4.62
N ASP A 253 15.69 -11.44 3.48
CA ASP A 253 16.83 -10.89 2.74
C ASP A 253 16.72 -9.36 2.55
N GLU A 254 17.49 -8.82 1.61
CA GLU A 254 17.59 -7.38 1.37
C GLU A 254 16.32 -6.79 0.75
N ASP A 255 15.41 -7.58 0.16
CA ASP A 255 14.20 -7.05 -0.49
C ASP A 255 13.35 -6.18 0.45
N VAL A 256 13.35 -6.52 1.73
CA VAL A 256 12.60 -5.81 2.78
C VAL A 256 13.48 -5.13 3.82
N LEU A 257 14.77 -5.51 3.93
CA LEU A 257 15.72 -4.90 4.87
C LEU A 257 16.43 -3.67 4.26
N ASP A 258 16.67 -3.65 2.96
CA ASP A 258 17.18 -2.48 2.26
C ASP A 258 16.01 -1.54 1.92
N MET A 259 16.01 -0.35 2.49
CA MET A 259 14.96 0.66 2.30
C MET A 259 14.82 1.09 0.83
N ALA A 260 15.92 1.19 0.07
CA ALA A 260 15.86 1.59 -1.33
C ALA A 260 15.20 0.51 -2.19
N LEU A 261 15.47 -0.77 -1.91
CA LEU A 261 14.79 -1.89 -2.58
C LEU A 261 13.32 -1.97 -2.18
N ARG A 262 13.03 -1.78 -0.90
CA ARG A 262 11.66 -1.78 -0.37
C ARG A 262 10.82 -0.63 -0.92
N HIS A 263 11.38 0.56 -1.05
CA HIS A 263 10.69 1.76 -1.55
C HIS A 263 10.77 1.92 -3.09
N ASN A 264 11.35 0.96 -3.82
CA ASN A 264 11.64 1.07 -5.25
C ASN A 264 10.44 1.53 -6.09
N GLU A 265 9.28 0.92 -5.91
CA GLU A 265 8.07 1.27 -6.67
C GLU A 265 7.63 2.70 -6.39
N PHE A 266 7.69 3.11 -5.13
CA PHE A 266 7.31 4.46 -4.74
C PHE A 266 8.27 5.52 -5.31
N ILE A 267 9.58 5.26 -5.30
CA ILE A 267 10.60 6.14 -5.88
C ILE A 267 10.37 6.30 -7.40
N ASN A 268 10.11 5.20 -8.10
CA ASN A 268 9.85 5.22 -9.53
C ASN A 268 8.53 5.92 -9.86
N TRP A 269 7.50 5.74 -9.02
CA TRP A 269 6.24 6.46 -9.16
C TRP A 269 6.41 7.97 -8.95
N LEU A 270 7.13 8.41 -7.92
CA LEU A 270 7.44 9.82 -7.68
C LEU A 270 8.21 10.42 -8.87
N SER A 271 9.18 9.69 -9.41
CA SER A 271 9.94 10.12 -10.58
C SER A 271 9.03 10.28 -11.82
N TRP A 272 8.13 9.33 -12.05
CA TRP A 272 7.12 9.43 -13.11
C TRP A 272 6.19 10.64 -12.91
N LEU A 273 5.79 10.91 -11.67
CA LEU A 273 4.92 12.04 -11.33
C LEU A 273 5.60 13.37 -11.66
N VAL A 274 6.84 13.57 -11.21
CA VAL A 274 7.61 14.80 -11.45
C VAL A 274 7.84 15.04 -12.94
N VAL A 275 8.21 14.00 -13.68
CA VAL A 275 8.40 14.09 -15.15
C VAL A 275 7.09 14.42 -15.86
N SER A 276 5.97 13.85 -15.42
CA SER A 276 4.65 14.14 -15.99
C SER A 276 4.24 15.59 -15.76
N HIS A 277 4.49 16.14 -14.57
CA HIS A 277 4.23 17.55 -14.27
C HIS A 277 5.07 18.51 -15.12
N ALA A 278 6.37 18.22 -15.27
CA ALA A 278 7.27 19.03 -16.09
C ALA A 278 6.81 19.11 -17.56
N ARG A 279 6.27 18.00 -18.10
CA ARG A 279 5.72 17.96 -19.47
C ARG A 279 4.46 18.80 -19.60
N SER A 280 3.54 18.73 -18.64
CA SER A 280 2.32 19.54 -18.63
C SER A 280 2.62 21.04 -18.58
N ALA A 281 3.56 21.47 -17.72
CA ALA A 281 3.98 22.87 -17.63
C ALA A 281 4.62 23.39 -18.94
N SER A 282 5.41 22.56 -19.61
CA SER A 282 6.07 22.91 -20.88
C SER A 282 5.08 23.11 -22.03
N ILE A 283 3.99 22.33 -22.06
CA ILE A 283 2.93 22.46 -23.07
C ILE A 283 2.10 23.73 -22.87
N VAL A 284 1.86 24.13 -21.62
CA VAL A 284 1.14 25.37 -21.29
C VAL A 284 1.98 26.61 -21.61
N SER A 285 3.29 26.57 -21.36
CA SER A 285 4.20 27.69 -21.67
C SER A 285 4.50 27.86 -23.17
N ALA A 286 4.19 26.87 -24.01
CA ALA A 286 4.42 26.90 -25.45
C ALA A 286 3.19 27.34 -26.28
N LYS A 287 2.10 27.73 -25.61
CA LYS A 287 0.87 28.29 -26.21
C LYS A 287 0.76 29.78 -25.90
#